data_AF-A0A183HNS5-F1
#
_entry.id   AF-A0A183HNS5-F1
#
_cell.length_a   1.000
_cell.length_b   1.000
_cell.length_c   1.000
_cell.angle_alpha   90.00
_cell.angle_beta   90.00
_cell.angle_gamma   90.00
#
_symmetry.space_group_name_H-M   'P 1'
#
loop_
_entity.id
_entity.type
_entity.pdbx_description
1 polymer ?
#
loop_
_entity_poly.entity_id
_entity_poly.type
_entity_poly.pdbx_seq_one_letter_code
_entity_poly.pdbx_strand_id
1 'polypeptide(L)'
;MPIFGVQRGSIMTKNGDPLSPLYPAKKNLYRSKTIEQAMNDHVLPTIPALPLSYGDAFRILTLMKGQLAPFNWQGGFNITYFLGPEMKEDCEIEITVHSSLEIR
;
A
#
# COMPACT_ATOMS: atom_id res chain seq x y z
N MET A 1 -9.71 -15.14 -9.05
CA MET A 1 -9.03 -15.12 -7.73
C MET A 1 -10.07 -15.42 -6.65
N PRO A 2 -9.73 -16.09 -5.54
CA PRO A 2 -10.65 -16.27 -4.41
C PRO A 2 -11.06 -14.94 -3.75
N ILE A 3 -12.25 -14.89 -3.15
CA ILE A 3 -12.84 -13.67 -2.56
C ILE A 3 -11.98 -12.98 -1.50
N PHE A 4 -11.37 -13.76 -0.62
CA PHE A 4 -10.46 -13.28 0.41
C PHE A 4 -8.99 -13.43 0.01
N GLY A 5 -8.71 -13.65 -1.28
CA GLY A 5 -7.35 -13.68 -1.81
C GLY A 5 -6.73 -12.28 -1.79
N VAL A 6 -5.51 -12.17 -1.29
CA VAL A 6 -4.76 -10.90 -1.20
C VAL A 6 -3.42 -11.05 -1.90
N GLN A 7 -3.10 -10.10 -2.79
CA GLN A 7 -1.80 -10.05 -3.43
C GLN A 7 -0.80 -9.35 -2.50
N ARG A 8 0.25 -10.08 -2.09
CA ARG A 8 1.41 -9.51 -1.40
C ARG A 8 2.43 -8.99 -2.42
N GLY A 9 3.27 -8.06 -1.99
CA GLY A 9 4.36 -7.54 -2.82
C GLY A 9 5.17 -6.50 -2.08
N SER A 10 6.42 -6.32 -2.51
CA SER A 10 7.22 -5.18 -2.08
C SER A 10 6.72 -3.92 -2.79
N ILE A 11 6.57 -2.83 -2.04
CA ILE A 11 6.32 -1.48 -2.58
C ILE A 11 7.59 -0.62 -2.56
N MET A 12 8.75 -1.23 -2.31
CA MET A 12 10.05 -0.57 -2.44
C MET A 12 10.28 -0.19 -3.90
N THR A 13 10.76 1.03 -4.15
CA THR A 13 10.89 1.58 -5.52
C THR A 13 12.14 1.13 -6.25
N LYS A 14 13.11 0.53 -5.54
CA LYS A 14 14.39 0.05 -6.09
C LYS A 14 14.58 -1.44 -5.83
N ASN A 15 15.57 -2.02 -6.51
CA ASN A 15 15.98 -3.40 -6.34
C ASN A 15 17.20 -3.53 -5.42
N GLY A 16 17.34 -4.68 -4.76
CA GLY A 16 18.43 -4.97 -3.83
C GLY A 16 18.16 -4.50 -2.41
N ASP A 17 19.20 -4.52 -1.56
CA ASP A 17 19.11 -4.01 -0.19
C ASP A 17 19.07 -2.47 -0.20
N PRO A 18 18.03 -1.83 0.36
CA PRO A 18 17.91 -0.38 0.41
C PRO A 18 19.07 0.29 1.18
N LEU A 19 19.72 -0.44 2.09
CA LEU A 19 20.81 0.09 2.93
C LEU A 19 22.20 -0.09 2.33
N SER A 20 22.34 -0.92 1.28
CA SER A 20 23.61 -1.16 0.58
C SER A 20 23.46 -1.11 -0.95
N PRO A 21 22.93 -0.01 -1.52
CA PRO A 21 22.78 0.11 -2.97
C PRO A 21 24.11 -0.10 -3.69
N LEU A 22 24.09 -0.96 -4.72
CA LEU A 22 25.24 -1.32 -5.56
C LEU A 22 26.36 -2.12 -4.86
N TYR A 23 26.19 -2.49 -3.58
CA TYR A 23 27.15 -3.29 -2.82
C TYR A 23 26.48 -4.56 -2.28
N PRO A 24 27.26 -5.63 -2.01
CA PRO A 24 26.70 -6.82 -1.38
C PRO A 24 26.40 -6.56 0.10
N ALA A 25 25.19 -6.90 0.54
CA ALA A 25 24.73 -6.79 1.93
C ALA A 25 25.39 -7.84 2.87
N LYS A 26 26.71 -7.77 3.04
CA LYS A 26 27.47 -8.66 3.93
C LYS A 26 27.61 -8.05 5.32
N LYS A 27 27.60 -8.88 6.37
CA LYS A 27 27.76 -8.45 7.78
C LYS A 27 29.03 -7.63 8.04
N ASN A 28 30.11 -7.96 7.34
CA ASN A 28 31.42 -7.31 7.50
C ASN A 28 31.62 -6.12 6.55
N LEU A 29 30.58 -5.73 5.79
CA LEU A 29 30.64 -4.61 4.87
C LEU A 29 29.79 -3.45 5.40
N TYR A 30 30.27 -2.24 5.16
CA TYR A 30 29.55 -1.03 5.56
C TYR A 30 28.26 -0.87 4.76
N ARG A 31 27.15 -0.62 5.45
CA ARG A 31 25.90 -0.17 4.85
C ARG A 31 26.01 1.31 4.58
N SER A 32 25.87 1.71 3.31
CA SER A 32 26.05 3.09 2.90
C SER A 32 24.88 4.01 3.28
N LYS A 33 23.75 3.44 3.70
CA LYS A 33 22.56 4.20 4.11
C LYS A 33 21.94 3.70 5.41
N THR A 34 21.29 4.60 6.13
CA THR A 34 20.37 4.29 7.24
C THR A 34 18.94 4.11 6.74
N ILE A 35 18.05 3.55 7.58
CA ILE A 35 16.62 3.40 7.25
C ILE A 35 15.98 4.78 6.99
N GLU A 36 16.28 5.77 7.83
CA GLU A 36 15.79 7.14 7.67
C GLU A 36 16.22 7.76 6.33
N GLN A 37 17.49 7.56 5.95
CA GLN A 37 17.99 8.02 4.65
C GLN A 37 17.27 7.31 3.50
N ALA A 38 17.01 6.00 3.61
CA ALA A 38 16.27 5.26 2.60
C ALA A 38 14.78 5.69 2.48
N MET A 39 14.17 6.14 3.57
CA MET A 39 12.81 6.73 3.56
C MET A 39 12.80 8.13 2.93
N ASN A 40 13.77 8.98 3.30
CA ASN A 40 13.92 10.33 2.76
C ASN A 40 14.20 10.31 1.25
N ASP A 41 14.95 9.30 0.77
CA ASP A 41 15.22 9.07 -0.65
C ASP A 41 14.05 8.41 -1.41
N HIS A 42 12.89 8.21 -0.76
CA HIS A 42 11.71 7.56 -1.30
C HIS A 42 11.97 6.14 -1.83
N VAL A 43 12.98 5.44 -1.28
CA VAL A 43 13.21 4.02 -1.57
C VAL A 43 12.24 3.18 -0.75
N LEU A 44 12.10 3.51 0.53
CA LEU A 44 11.14 2.90 1.45
C LEU A 44 9.87 3.75 1.57
N PRO A 45 8.69 3.14 1.78
CA PRO A 45 7.44 3.87 1.94
C PRO A 45 7.43 4.70 3.23
N THR A 46 6.85 5.89 3.17
CA THR A 46 6.74 6.84 4.30
C THR A 46 5.34 6.88 4.93
N ILE A 47 4.34 6.32 4.24
CA ILE A 47 2.97 6.17 4.74
C ILE A 47 2.60 4.67 4.83
N PRO A 48 1.69 4.27 5.73
CA PRO A 48 1.19 2.91 5.79
C PRO A 48 0.54 2.48 4.48
N ALA A 49 0.77 1.23 4.08
CA ALA A 49 0.13 0.62 2.92
C ALA A 49 -0.29 -0.81 3.27
N LEU A 50 -1.53 -1.17 2.94
CA LEU A 50 -2.11 -2.48 3.23
C LEU A 50 -2.78 -3.02 1.97
N PRO A 51 -2.40 -4.21 1.48
CA PRO A 51 -3.14 -4.86 0.41
C PRO A 51 -4.48 -5.40 0.95
N LEU A 52 -5.54 -5.26 0.17
CA LEU A 52 -6.89 -5.69 0.53
C LEU A 52 -7.38 -6.81 -0.39
N SER A 53 -8.29 -7.63 0.11
CA SER A 53 -9.02 -8.59 -0.73
C SER A 53 -10.08 -7.84 -1.56
N TYR A 54 -10.50 -8.44 -2.67
CA TYR A 54 -11.58 -7.82 -3.44
C TYR A 54 -12.93 -7.89 -2.69
N GLY A 55 -13.11 -8.83 -1.77
CA GLY A 55 -14.27 -8.88 -0.89
C GLY A 55 -14.35 -7.65 0.03
N ASP A 56 -13.23 -7.27 0.64
CA ASP A 56 -13.15 -6.07 1.50
C ASP A 56 -13.30 -4.79 0.67
N ALA A 57 -12.65 -4.73 -0.50
CA ALA A 57 -12.78 -3.61 -1.42
C ALA A 57 -14.23 -3.40 -1.87
N PHE A 58 -14.98 -4.47 -2.15
CA PHE A 58 -16.40 -4.39 -2.49
C PHE A 58 -17.22 -3.74 -1.38
N ARG A 59 -16.97 -4.11 -0.11
CA ARG A 59 -17.67 -3.52 1.04
C ARG A 59 -17.38 -2.02 1.16
N ILE A 60 -16.12 -1.62 1.04
CA ILE A 60 -15.69 -0.22 1.11
C ILE A 60 -16.32 0.60 -0.03
N LEU A 61 -16.15 0.16 -1.27
CA LEU A 61 -16.64 0.86 -2.46
C LEU A 61 -18.16 1.00 -2.47
N THR A 62 -18.90 0.03 -1.91
CA THR A 62 -20.37 0.10 -1.77
C THR A 62 -20.80 1.21 -0.80
N LEU A 63 -19.95 1.56 0.15
CA LEU A 63 -20.20 2.61 1.14
C LEU A 63 -19.75 4.00 0.65
N MET A 64 -18.90 4.10 -0.37
CA MET A 64 -18.45 5.38 -0.91
C MET A 64 -19.59 6.20 -1.55
N LYS A 65 -19.45 7.52 -1.46
CA LYS A 65 -20.34 8.56 -2.00
C LYS A 65 -19.51 9.68 -2.66
N GLY A 66 -20.18 10.76 -3.06
CA GLY A 66 -19.55 11.92 -3.70
C GLY A 66 -19.70 11.90 -5.22
N GLN A 67 -18.67 12.36 -5.92
CA GLN A 67 -18.70 12.44 -7.38
C GLN A 67 -18.65 11.04 -8.02
N LEU A 68 -19.42 10.84 -9.09
CA LEU A 68 -19.34 9.62 -9.89
C LEU A 68 -17.94 9.45 -10.50
N ALA A 69 -17.39 8.24 -10.39
CA ALA A 69 -16.14 7.91 -11.04
C ALA A 69 -16.32 7.91 -12.58
N PRO A 70 -15.32 8.37 -13.35
CA PRO A 70 -15.33 8.27 -14.81
C PRO A 70 -15.58 6.84 -15.32
N PHE A 71 -16.08 6.72 -16.55
CA PHE A 71 -16.40 5.42 -17.14
C PHE A 71 -15.18 4.48 -17.24
N ASN A 72 -14.00 5.02 -17.54
CA ASN A 72 -12.75 4.26 -17.62
C ASN A 72 -12.17 3.86 -16.25
N TRP A 73 -12.76 4.31 -15.14
CA TRP A 73 -12.34 3.97 -13.78
C TRP A 73 -13.28 2.96 -13.10
N GLN A 74 -14.33 2.51 -13.81
CA GLN A 74 -15.22 1.48 -13.30
C GLN A 74 -14.47 0.15 -13.21
N GLY A 75 -14.64 -0.55 -12.08
CA GLY A 75 -14.12 -1.90 -11.90
C GLY A 75 -15.10 -2.97 -12.36
N GLY A 76 -14.84 -4.22 -11.97
CA GLY A 76 -15.67 -5.38 -12.34
C GLY A 76 -16.87 -5.65 -11.42
N PHE A 77 -17.15 -4.79 -10.43
CA PHE A 77 -18.30 -4.98 -9.53
C PHE A 77 -19.57 -4.40 -10.13
N ASN A 78 -20.70 -5.03 -9.83
CA ASN A 78 -22.03 -4.52 -10.18
C ASN A 78 -22.50 -3.49 -9.14
N ILE A 79 -21.78 -2.36 -9.03
CA ILE A 79 -22.08 -1.22 -8.15
C ILE A 79 -21.79 0.09 -8.89
N THR A 80 -22.33 1.19 -8.39
CA THR A 80 -21.93 2.53 -8.82
C THR A 80 -20.65 2.93 -8.10
N TYR A 81 -19.59 3.25 -8.85
CA TYR A 81 -18.33 3.72 -8.29
C TYR A 81 -18.35 5.23 -8.07
N PHE A 82 -17.98 5.64 -6.86
CA PHE A 82 -17.83 7.03 -6.47
C PHE A 82 -16.37 7.34 -6.12
N LEU A 83 -15.96 8.60 -6.26
CA LEU A 83 -14.61 9.07 -5.98
C LEU A 83 -14.36 9.40 -4.49
N GLY A 84 -15.40 9.45 -3.65
CA GLY A 84 -15.29 9.97 -2.30
C GLY A 84 -15.31 11.51 -2.27
N PRO A 85 -14.88 12.15 -1.16
CA PRO A 85 -14.36 11.53 0.07
C PRO A 85 -15.48 11.04 1.01
N GLU A 86 -16.74 11.35 0.71
CA GLU A 86 -17.88 11.01 1.56
C GLU A 86 -18.14 9.51 1.61
N MET A 87 -18.58 9.04 2.78
CA MET A 87 -19.03 7.68 3.01
C MET A 87 -20.50 7.68 3.45
N LYS A 88 -21.20 6.59 3.19
CA LYS A 88 -22.55 6.36 3.74
C LYS A 88 -22.47 6.26 5.27
N GLU A 89 -23.48 6.79 5.95
CA GLU A 89 -23.63 6.65 7.41
C GLU A 89 -22.47 7.28 8.20
N ASP A 90 -21.80 8.29 7.63
CA ASP A 90 -20.65 8.99 8.24
C ASP A 90 -19.57 8.02 8.76
N CYS A 91 -19.36 6.89 8.07
CA CYS A 91 -18.35 5.92 8.46
C CYS A 91 -16.95 6.35 8.04
N GLU A 92 -15.98 6.13 8.91
CA GLU A 92 -14.55 6.37 8.66
C GLU A 92 -13.81 5.04 8.46
N ILE A 93 -12.71 5.09 7.71
CA ILE A 93 -11.84 3.93 7.49
C ILE A 93 -10.57 4.13 8.31
N GLU A 94 -10.34 3.24 9.26
CA GLU A 94 -9.10 3.18 10.03
C GLU A 94 -8.16 2.12 9.45
N ILE A 95 -6.89 2.49 9.25
CA ILE A 95 -5.83 1.58 8.81
C ILE A 95 -4.79 1.49 9.91
N THR A 96 -4.69 0.33 10.55
CA THR A 96 -3.68 0.05 11.57
C THR A 96 -2.63 -0.92 11.02
N VAL A 97 -1.36 -0.50 10.97
CA VAL A 97 -0.25 -1.32 10.46
C VAL A 97 0.86 -1.42 11.52
N HIS A 98 1.24 -2.65 11.85
CA HIS A 98 2.27 -2.95 12.87
C HIS A 98 3.54 -3.58 12.28
N SER A 99 3.89 -3.21 11.05
CA SER A 99 5.10 -3.73 10.39
C SER A 99 6.36 -3.04 10.94
N SER A 100 7.43 -3.80 11.12
CA SER A 100 8.74 -3.30 11.55
C SER A 100 9.80 -3.49 10.46
N LEU A 101 10.81 -2.61 10.46
CA LEU A 101 12.02 -2.77 9.66
C LEU A 101 13.15 -3.24 10.58
N GLU A 102 13.73 -4.40 10.28
CA GLU A 102 14.82 -5.00 11.06
C GLU A 102 16.08 -5.15 10.22
N ILE A 103 17.21 -4.80 10.82
CA ILE A 103 18.53 -5.07 10.25
C ILE A 103 19.04 -6.38 10.89
N ARG A 104 19.29 -7.41 10.06
CA ARG A 104 19.80 -8.72 10.48
C ARG A 104 21.27 -8.94 10.09
#